data_AF-A0A6I3LJ99-F1
#
_entry.id   AF-A0A6I3LJ99-F1
#
_cell.length_a   1.000
_cell.length_b   1.000
_cell.length_c   1.000
_cell.angle_alpha   90.00
_cell.angle_beta   90.00
_cell.angle_gamma   90.00
#
_symmetry.space_group_name_H-M   'P 1'
#
loop_
_entity.id
_entity.type
_entity.pdbx_description
1 polymer ?
#
loop_
_entity_poly.entity_id
_entity_poly.type
_entity_poly.pdbx_seq_one_letter_code
_entity_poly.pdbx_strand_id
1 'polypeptide(L)'
;MNKLKLILTLLLLLPNFIFCQTTTDFSNVKTPTGELKIPGNWEQLNTVNDSGQTYLKNSEGVIIAVAQNPKKAYSFFKSNKSAFENVKLFYTWDSDYMKESKFKTDKIKENSKSEYIIWKYNDGKLDNMFLFGSAKDNFLNLLVCTNVWDEDKKVLFLENLYELNK
;
A
#
# COMPACT_ATOMS: atom_id res chain seq x y z
N MET A 1 -6.38 -24.99 -56.47
CA MET A 1 -6.19 -25.24 -55.02
C MET A 1 -6.60 -23.98 -54.25
N ASN A 2 -7.56 -24.16 -53.35
CA ASN A 2 -8.51 -23.18 -52.83
C ASN A 2 -7.91 -21.97 -52.11
N LYS A 3 -8.19 -20.75 -52.62
CA LYS A 3 -8.00 -19.48 -51.88
C LYS A 3 -8.81 -19.45 -50.56
N LEU A 4 -9.84 -20.30 -50.45
CA LEU A 4 -10.62 -20.49 -49.22
C LEU A 4 -9.82 -21.16 -48.09
N LYS A 5 -8.79 -21.97 -48.40
CA LYS A 5 -7.99 -22.65 -47.38
C LYS A 5 -6.99 -21.71 -46.68
N LEU A 6 -6.56 -20.62 -47.35
CA LEU A 6 -5.58 -19.69 -46.80
C LEU A 6 -6.19 -18.76 -45.73
N ILE A 7 -7.46 -18.38 -45.88
CA ILE A 7 -8.18 -17.56 -44.88
C ILE A 7 -8.43 -18.37 -43.59
N LEU A 8 -8.67 -19.68 -43.71
CA LEU A 8 -8.86 -20.55 -42.55
C LEU A 8 -7.57 -20.75 -41.74
N THR A 9 -6.39 -20.62 -42.37
CA THR A 9 -5.09 -20.76 -41.67
C THR A 9 -4.70 -19.49 -40.91
N LEU A 10 -5.17 -18.31 -41.35
CA LEU A 10 -4.85 -17.03 -40.67
C LEU A 10 -5.65 -16.84 -39.37
N LEU A 11 -6.84 -17.44 -39.25
CA LEU A 11 -7.67 -17.40 -38.03
C LEU A 11 -7.09 -18.22 -36.86
N LEU A 12 -6.14 -19.13 -37.14
CA LEU A 12 -5.45 -19.93 -36.12
C LEU A 12 -4.19 -19.27 -35.56
N LEU A 13 -3.81 -18.08 -36.07
CA LEU A 13 -2.66 -17.29 -35.61
C LEU A 13 -3.09 -16.03 -34.86
N LEU A 14 -4.32 -15.99 -34.34
CA LEU A 14 -4.64 -15.03 -33.29
C LEU A 14 -3.91 -15.52 -32.04
N PRO A 15 -2.91 -14.78 -31.51
CA PRO A 15 -2.39 -15.09 -30.19
C PRO A 15 -3.60 -15.06 -29.25
N ASN A 16 -3.76 -16.13 -28.48
CA ASN A 16 -4.61 -16.15 -27.31
C ASN A 16 -4.04 -15.14 -26.32
N PHE A 17 -4.19 -13.84 -26.60
CA PHE A 17 -4.27 -12.84 -25.55
C PHE A 17 -5.56 -13.16 -24.82
N ILE A 18 -5.48 -14.16 -23.95
CA ILE A 18 -6.36 -14.28 -22.81
C ILE A 18 -6.07 -12.99 -22.05
N PHE A 19 -6.87 -11.96 -22.33
CA PHE A 19 -7.14 -10.93 -21.35
C PHE A 19 -7.67 -11.71 -20.15
N CYS A 20 -6.76 -12.07 -19.25
CA CYS A 20 -7.08 -12.46 -17.90
C CYS A 20 -7.65 -11.19 -17.28
N GLN A 21 -8.92 -10.90 -17.57
CA GLN A 21 -9.71 -10.03 -16.74
C GLN A 21 -10.02 -10.85 -15.50
N THR A 22 -9.02 -11.08 -14.65
CA THR A 22 -9.28 -11.27 -13.24
C THR A 22 -10.07 -10.04 -12.83
N THR A 23 -11.38 -10.20 -12.63
CA THR A 23 -12.14 -9.27 -11.82
C THR A 23 -11.38 -9.19 -10.51
N THR A 24 -10.65 -8.09 -10.32
CA THR A 24 -9.86 -7.93 -9.11
C THR A 24 -10.87 -7.61 -8.04
N ASP A 25 -11.23 -8.62 -7.26
CA ASP A 25 -12.07 -8.42 -6.08
C ASP A 25 -11.32 -7.46 -5.14
N PHE A 26 -12.05 -6.51 -4.55
CA PHE A 26 -11.50 -5.54 -3.62
C PHE A 26 -12.19 -5.67 -2.28
N SER A 27 -11.40 -5.65 -1.22
CA SER A 27 -11.88 -5.37 0.12
C SER A 27 -11.88 -3.86 0.34
N ASN A 28 -13.00 -3.31 0.83
CA ASN A 28 -13.15 -1.87 1.03
C ASN A 28 -13.10 -1.55 2.52
N VAL A 29 -12.28 -0.57 2.89
CA VAL A 29 -12.14 -0.08 4.26
C VAL A 29 -12.65 1.35 4.33
N LYS A 30 -13.70 1.57 5.13
CA LYS A 30 -14.19 2.92 5.41
C LYS A 30 -13.28 3.60 6.43
N THR A 31 -12.84 4.80 6.10
CA THR A 31 -12.07 5.70 6.95
C THR A 31 -12.91 6.96 7.21
N PRO A 32 -12.56 7.79 8.20
CA PRO A 32 -13.29 9.05 8.44
C PRO A 32 -13.30 10.01 7.23
N THR A 33 -12.34 9.88 6.32
CA THR A 33 -12.14 10.81 5.19
C THR A 33 -12.47 10.23 3.82
N GLY A 34 -12.87 8.95 3.76
CA GLY A 34 -13.10 8.26 2.49
C GLY A 34 -13.06 6.74 2.61
N GLU A 35 -12.98 6.08 1.47
CA GLU A 35 -12.89 4.62 1.38
C GLU A 35 -11.57 4.23 0.73
N LEU A 36 -10.90 3.22 1.30
CA LEU A 36 -9.70 2.61 0.74
C LEU A 36 -10.03 1.25 0.14
N LYS A 37 -9.50 0.99 -1.05
CA LYS A 37 -9.63 -0.28 -1.75
C LYS A 37 -8.37 -1.11 -1.55
N ILE A 38 -8.53 -2.38 -1.26
CA ILE A 38 -7.43 -3.31 -1.05
C ILE A 38 -7.61 -4.49 -2.01
N PRO A 39 -6.64 -4.79 -2.89
CA PRO A 39 -6.74 -5.92 -3.82
C PRO A 39 -6.86 -7.25 -3.08
N GLY A 40 -7.82 -8.07 -3.51
CA GLY A 40 -8.11 -9.37 -2.94
C GLY A 40 -9.10 -9.35 -1.78
N ASN A 41 -9.29 -10.52 -1.18
CA ASN A 41 -10.21 -10.75 -0.08
C ASN A 41 -9.47 -10.68 1.26
N TRP A 42 -9.88 -9.74 2.09
CA TRP A 42 -9.29 -9.45 3.40
C TRP A 42 -10.38 -9.41 4.46
N GLU A 43 -10.17 -10.13 5.55
CA GLU A 43 -11.00 -10.08 6.74
C GLU A 43 -10.56 -8.90 7.59
N GLN A 44 -11.48 -7.97 7.86
CA GLN A 44 -11.22 -6.86 8.79
C GLN A 44 -11.19 -7.38 10.23
N LEU A 45 -10.13 -7.05 10.97
CA LEU A 45 -9.95 -7.46 12.36
C LEU A 45 -10.47 -6.39 13.32
N ASN A 46 -9.76 -5.27 13.41
CA ASN A 46 -10.06 -4.19 14.34
C ASN A 46 -9.55 -2.85 13.80
N THR A 47 -10.07 -1.75 14.34
CA THR A 47 -9.58 -0.39 14.08
C THR A 47 -9.03 0.19 15.36
N VAL A 48 -7.83 0.78 15.30
CA VAL A 48 -7.20 1.47 16.43
C VAL A 48 -7.58 2.94 16.38
N ASN A 49 -8.36 3.41 17.35
CA ASN A 49 -8.93 4.76 17.34
C ASN A 49 -7.87 5.87 17.27
N ASP A 50 -6.75 5.71 18.00
CA ASP A 50 -5.72 6.76 18.10
C ASP A 50 -4.98 6.99 16.79
N SER A 51 -4.67 5.93 16.05
CA SER A 51 -3.95 6.01 14.77
C SER A 51 -4.88 6.02 13.55
N GLY A 52 -6.15 5.65 13.72
CA GLY A 52 -7.09 5.42 12.63
C GLY A 52 -6.78 4.18 11.79
N GLN A 53 -5.78 3.36 12.17
CA GLN A 53 -5.41 2.16 11.42
C GLN A 53 -6.44 1.06 11.58
N THR A 54 -6.96 0.57 10.46
CA THR A 54 -7.77 -0.63 10.39
C THR A 54 -6.89 -1.81 9.97
N TYR A 55 -6.84 -2.84 10.80
CA TYR A 55 -6.09 -4.07 10.57
C TYR A 55 -6.94 -5.07 9.81
N LEU A 56 -6.33 -5.77 8.85
CA LEU A 56 -6.96 -6.82 8.07
C LEU A 56 -6.05 -8.02 7.92
N LYS A 57 -6.63 -9.20 7.67
CA LYS A 57 -5.92 -10.46 7.47
C LYS A 57 -6.42 -11.18 6.22
N ASN A 58 -5.52 -11.77 5.45
CA ASN A 58 -5.89 -12.62 4.31
C ASN A 58 -5.82 -14.13 4.69
N SER A 59 -6.20 -14.99 3.74
CA SER A 59 -6.18 -16.46 3.90
C SER A 59 -4.77 -17.05 4.07
N GLU A 60 -3.72 -16.36 3.63
CA GLU A 60 -2.31 -16.74 3.85
C GLU A 60 -1.84 -16.41 5.28
N GLY A 61 -2.67 -15.72 6.07
CA GLY A 61 -2.32 -15.25 7.41
C GLY A 61 -1.48 -13.98 7.42
N VAL A 62 -1.33 -13.30 6.29
CA VAL A 62 -0.67 -11.99 6.20
C VAL A 62 -1.58 -10.95 6.84
N ILE A 63 -1.00 -10.08 7.66
CA ILE A 63 -1.70 -8.96 8.28
C ILE A 63 -1.26 -7.67 7.59
N ILE A 64 -2.22 -6.81 7.32
CA ILE A 64 -1.99 -5.43 6.87
C ILE A 64 -2.72 -4.47 7.78
N ALA A 65 -2.31 -3.20 7.77
CA ALA A 65 -3.13 -2.12 8.32
C ALA A 65 -3.15 -0.93 7.37
N VAL A 66 -4.30 -0.25 7.30
CA VAL A 66 -4.46 0.93 6.45
C VAL A 66 -5.13 2.06 7.22
N ALA A 67 -4.66 3.28 6.99
CA ALA A 67 -5.29 4.51 7.47
C ALA A 67 -5.23 5.60 6.39
N GLN A 68 -6.28 6.42 6.36
CA GLN A 68 -6.34 7.66 5.60
C GLN A 68 -6.72 8.77 6.58
N ASN A 69 -5.77 9.64 6.90
CA ASN A 69 -5.94 10.65 7.95
C ASN A 69 -5.72 12.05 7.36
N PRO A 70 -6.52 13.06 7.75
CA PRO A 70 -6.31 14.44 7.31
C PRO A 70 -4.90 14.91 7.65
N LYS A 71 -4.20 15.52 6.68
CA LYS A 71 -2.86 16.08 6.91
C LYS A 71 -2.85 17.08 8.07
N LYS A 72 -3.90 17.90 8.16
CA LYS A 72 -4.10 18.92 9.19
C LYS A 72 -4.29 18.37 10.60
N ALA A 73 -4.57 17.08 10.76
CA ALA A 73 -4.67 16.44 12.07
C ALA A 73 -3.31 16.26 12.74
N TYR A 74 -2.21 16.31 11.99
CA TYR A 74 -0.86 16.11 12.51
C TYR A 74 -0.19 17.44 12.82
N SER A 75 0.36 17.57 14.04
CA SER A 75 1.05 18.79 14.51
C SER A 75 2.32 19.12 13.71
N PHE A 76 2.97 18.11 13.12
CA PHE A 76 4.14 18.30 12.27
C PHE A 76 3.79 18.87 10.89
N PHE A 77 2.53 18.77 10.43
CA PHE A 77 2.14 19.19 9.09
C PHE A 77 2.37 20.69 8.88
N LYS A 78 2.89 21.04 7.70
CA LYS A 78 3.16 22.43 7.30
C LYS A 78 2.50 22.69 5.95
N SER A 79 1.49 23.58 5.94
CA SER A 79 0.73 23.93 4.73
C SER A 79 1.56 24.61 3.64
N ASN A 80 2.69 25.20 4.00
CA ASN A 80 3.63 25.83 3.08
C ASN A 80 4.69 24.87 2.50
N LYS A 81 4.66 23.59 2.88
CA LYS A 81 5.56 22.56 2.35
C LYS A 81 4.89 21.73 1.28
N SER A 82 5.67 21.19 0.34
CA SER A 82 5.16 20.25 -0.64
C SER A 82 4.62 18.98 0.02
N ALA A 83 3.82 18.22 -0.73
CA ALA A 83 3.27 16.94 -0.27
C ALA A 83 4.39 15.96 0.14
N PHE A 84 5.42 15.78 -0.69
CA PHE A 84 6.53 14.90 -0.34
C PHE A 84 7.35 15.39 0.86
N GLU A 85 7.55 16.70 1.03
CA GLU A 85 8.19 17.22 2.25
C GLU A 85 7.37 16.95 3.50
N ASN A 86 6.05 17.03 3.42
CA ASN A 86 5.15 16.66 4.51
C ASN A 86 5.17 15.15 4.79
N VAL A 87 5.34 14.30 3.77
CA VAL A 87 5.56 12.85 3.95
C VAL A 87 6.89 12.56 4.64
N LYS A 88 7.96 13.30 4.31
CA LYS A 88 9.24 13.21 5.05
C LYS A 88 9.06 13.57 6.53
N LEU A 89 8.30 14.62 6.83
CA LEU A 89 7.99 14.98 8.22
C LEU A 89 7.20 13.89 8.94
N PHE A 90 6.26 13.24 8.27
CA PHE A 90 5.51 12.12 8.83
C PHE A 90 6.43 10.92 9.14
N TYR A 91 7.28 10.55 8.18
CA TYR A 91 8.28 9.49 8.38
C TYR A 91 9.21 9.81 9.56
N THR A 92 9.74 11.04 9.64
CA THR A 92 10.61 11.45 10.76
C THR A 92 9.86 11.35 12.09
N TRP A 93 8.65 11.90 12.17
CA TRP A 93 7.85 11.87 13.40
C TRP A 93 7.62 10.46 13.93
N ASP A 94 7.22 9.51 13.08
CA ASP A 94 6.91 8.15 13.52
C ASP A 94 8.18 7.29 13.73
N SER A 95 9.17 7.42 12.83
CA SER A 95 10.41 6.66 12.98
C SER A 95 11.24 7.11 14.18
N ASP A 96 11.19 8.38 14.57
CA ASP A 96 11.87 8.86 15.78
C ASP A 96 11.18 8.32 17.04
N TYR A 97 9.85 8.27 17.08
CA TYR A 97 9.12 7.59 18.16
C TYR A 97 9.51 6.11 18.32
N MET A 98 9.66 5.39 17.20
CA MET A 98 10.11 4.00 17.22
C MET A 98 11.56 3.84 17.72
N LYS A 99 12.46 4.76 17.34
CA LYS A 99 13.85 4.77 17.83
C LYS A 99 13.94 5.11 19.31
N GLU A 100 13.14 6.06 19.79
CA GLU A 100 13.02 6.39 21.22
C GLU A 100 12.51 5.19 22.03
N SER A 101 11.64 4.39 21.41
CA SER A 101 11.15 3.10 21.94
C SER A 101 12.18 1.95 21.82
N LYS A 102 13.41 2.24 21.39
CA LYS A 102 14.55 1.31 21.21
C LYS A 102 14.34 0.26 20.12
N PHE A 103 13.41 0.48 19.18
CA PHE A 103 13.28 -0.37 18.00
C PHE A 103 14.28 0.04 16.92
N LYS A 104 14.82 -0.97 16.21
CA LYS A 104 15.63 -0.72 15.02
C LYS A 104 14.72 -0.31 13.88
N THR A 105 15.05 0.80 13.22
CA THR A 105 14.32 1.32 12.04
C THR A 105 15.25 1.43 10.85
N ASP A 106 14.78 1.10 9.65
CA ASP A 106 15.53 1.26 8.40
C ASP A 106 14.63 1.93 7.34
N LYS A 107 15.15 2.96 6.64
CA LYS A 107 14.48 3.49 5.45
C LYS A 107 14.84 2.60 4.25
N ILE A 108 13.83 2.08 3.56
CA ILE A 108 14.03 1.16 2.44
C ILE A 108 14.12 1.92 1.12
N LYS A 109 13.15 2.81 0.88
CA LYS A 109 13.02 3.53 -0.39
C LYS A 109 12.23 4.80 -0.21
N GLU A 110 12.46 5.77 -1.08
CA GLU A 110 11.60 6.94 -1.22
C GLU A 110 11.41 7.28 -2.70
N ASN A 111 10.28 7.91 -3.02
CA ASN A 111 9.99 8.40 -4.37
C ASN A 111 9.34 9.78 -4.25
N SER A 112 10.09 10.82 -4.61
CA SER A 112 9.61 12.21 -4.51
C SER A 112 8.52 12.54 -5.53
N LYS A 113 8.53 11.89 -6.70
CA LYS A 113 7.55 12.11 -7.77
C LYS A 113 6.19 11.49 -7.42
N SER A 114 6.22 10.27 -6.90
CA SER A 114 5.02 9.59 -6.40
C SER A 114 4.70 9.96 -4.95
N GLU A 115 5.54 10.73 -4.27
CA GLU A 115 5.30 11.31 -2.95
C GLU A 115 5.11 10.28 -1.82
N TYR A 116 5.97 9.26 -1.77
CA TYR A 116 5.94 8.25 -0.70
C TYR A 116 7.33 7.90 -0.16
N ILE A 117 7.34 7.31 1.05
CA ILE A 117 8.49 6.71 1.71
C ILE A 117 8.10 5.32 2.20
N ILE A 118 8.95 4.32 1.93
CA ILE A 118 8.87 2.98 2.51
C ILE A 118 9.96 2.82 3.55
N TRP A 119 9.57 2.36 4.72
CA TRP A 119 10.47 2.13 5.84
C TRP A 119 9.99 0.95 6.67
N LYS A 120 10.89 0.37 7.46
CA LYS A 120 10.58 -0.75 8.34
C LYS A 120 11.08 -0.50 9.74
N TYR A 121 10.47 -1.20 10.68
CA TYR A 121 11.00 -1.36 12.02
C TYR A 121 10.80 -2.81 12.47
N ASN A 122 11.62 -3.25 13.44
CA ASN A 122 11.54 -4.61 13.97
C ASN A 122 11.19 -4.54 15.46
N ASP A 123 10.04 -5.13 15.83
CA ASP A 123 9.53 -5.21 17.20
C ASP A 123 9.86 -6.54 17.90
N GLY A 124 10.64 -7.41 17.24
CA GLY A 124 11.01 -8.75 17.68
C GLY A 124 9.94 -9.82 17.45
N LYS A 125 8.79 -9.48 16.87
CA LYS A 125 7.66 -10.40 16.66
C LYS A 125 7.40 -10.65 15.18
N LEU A 126 7.09 -9.59 14.44
CA LEU A 126 6.77 -9.65 13.02
C LEU A 126 7.57 -8.60 12.27
N ASP A 127 7.91 -8.90 11.02
CA ASP A 127 8.53 -7.89 10.16
C ASP A 127 7.48 -6.86 9.72
N ASN A 128 7.67 -5.61 10.16
CA ASN A 128 6.76 -4.50 9.94
C ASN A 128 7.32 -3.55 8.88
N MET A 129 6.62 -3.41 7.76
CA MET A 129 6.97 -2.49 6.69
C MET A 129 5.84 -1.51 6.42
N PHE A 130 6.16 -0.22 6.52
CA PHE A 130 5.25 0.88 6.26
C PHE A 130 5.51 1.51 4.89
N LEU A 131 4.44 1.99 4.26
CA LEU A 131 4.47 3.04 3.25
C LEU A 131 3.69 4.24 3.76
N PHE A 132 4.37 5.37 3.88
CA PHE A 132 3.74 6.67 4.11
C PHE A 132 3.69 7.45 2.81
N GLY A 133 2.50 7.90 2.46
CA GLY A 133 2.26 8.61 1.21
C GLY A 133 1.28 9.75 1.36
N SER A 134 1.24 10.61 0.34
CA SER A 134 0.28 11.72 0.25
C SER A 134 -0.82 11.40 -0.75
N ALA A 135 -2.08 11.64 -0.38
CA ALA A 135 -3.25 11.49 -1.25
C ALA A 135 -4.22 12.65 -0.99
N LYS A 136 -4.34 13.59 -1.95
CA LYS A 136 -5.13 14.83 -1.81
C LYS A 136 -4.83 15.56 -0.48
N ASP A 137 -5.82 15.73 0.40
CA ASP A 137 -5.70 16.39 1.70
C ASP A 137 -5.31 15.44 2.85
N ASN A 138 -5.04 14.16 2.54
CA ASN A 138 -4.79 13.11 3.52
C ASN A 138 -3.37 12.53 3.40
N PHE A 139 -2.89 11.99 4.50
CA PHE A 139 -1.82 11.00 4.47
C PHE A 139 -2.41 9.60 4.36
N LEU A 140 -1.77 8.76 3.57
CA LEU A 140 -1.95 7.32 3.60
C LEU A 140 -0.86 6.71 4.45
N ASN A 141 -1.26 5.92 5.44
CA ASN A 141 -0.38 5.09 6.26
C ASN A 141 -0.77 3.63 6.00
N LEU A 142 0.09 2.92 5.29
CA LEU A 142 -0.11 1.54 4.88
C LEU A 142 0.96 0.67 5.54
N LEU A 143 0.56 -0.44 6.14
CA LEU A 143 1.43 -1.37 6.86
C LEU A 143 1.25 -2.78 6.31
N VAL A 144 2.35 -3.51 6.14
CA VAL A 144 2.37 -4.96 6.05
C VAL A 144 3.12 -5.52 7.25
N CYS A 145 2.51 -6.49 7.94
CA CYS A 145 3.03 -7.14 9.13
C CYS A 145 3.00 -8.66 8.91
N THR A 146 4.12 -9.24 8.45
CA THR A 146 4.18 -10.68 8.15
C THR A 146 5.60 -11.20 8.01
N ASN A 147 5.79 -12.48 8.38
CA ASN A 147 7.00 -13.25 8.08
C ASN A 147 6.82 -14.18 6.86
N VAL A 148 5.64 -14.19 6.24
CA VAL A 148 5.32 -15.04 5.07
C VAL A 148 5.87 -14.45 3.77
N TRP A 149 5.84 -13.12 3.64
CA TRP A 149 6.34 -12.42 2.45
C TRP A 149 7.77 -11.92 2.67
N ASP A 150 8.59 -12.04 1.63
CA ASP A 150 9.89 -11.37 1.56
C ASP A 150 9.74 -9.85 1.43
N GLU A 151 10.87 -9.15 1.52
CA GLU A 151 10.92 -7.68 1.46
C GLU A 151 10.40 -7.15 0.11
N ASP A 152 10.81 -7.75 -1.01
CA ASP A 152 10.42 -7.29 -2.35
C ASP A 152 8.91 -7.41 -2.57
N LYS A 153 8.27 -8.51 -2.11
CA LYS A 153 6.82 -8.69 -2.19
C LYS A 153 6.07 -7.69 -1.32
N LYS A 154 6.58 -7.37 -0.13
CA LYS A 154 6.00 -6.33 0.74
C LYS A 154 6.07 -4.95 0.08
N VAL A 155 7.23 -4.58 -0.47
CA VAL A 155 7.43 -3.32 -1.19
C VAL A 155 6.47 -3.22 -2.37
N LEU A 156 6.43 -4.23 -3.23
CA LEU A 156 5.55 -4.25 -4.40
C LEU A 156 4.07 -4.15 -4.01
N PHE A 157 3.65 -4.88 -2.98
CA PHE A 157 2.28 -4.81 -2.48
C PHE A 157 1.92 -3.40 -1.99
N LEU A 158 2.78 -2.78 -1.18
CA LEU A 158 2.57 -1.44 -0.65
C LEU A 158 2.51 -0.39 -1.76
N GLU A 159 3.41 -0.46 -2.75
CA GLU A 159 3.42 0.48 -3.88
C GLU A 159 2.13 0.37 -4.71
N ASN A 160 1.67 -0.86 -5.00
CA ASN A 160 0.41 -1.09 -5.71
C ASN A 160 -0.80 -0.62 -4.90
N LEU A 161 -0.81 -0.88 -3.59
CA LEU A 161 -1.88 -0.44 -2.70
C LEU A 161 -1.93 1.10 -2.60
N TYR A 162 -0.77 1.75 -2.56
CA TYR A 162 -0.69 3.22 -2.57
C TYR A 162 -1.22 3.80 -3.88
N GLU A 163 -0.76 3.30 -5.04
CA GLU A 163 -1.20 3.79 -6.35
C GLU A 163 -2.71 3.64 -6.55
N LEU A 164 -3.29 2.54 -6.08
CA LEU A 164 -4.73 2.30 -6.14
C LEU A 164 -5.56 3.34 -5.36
N ASN A 165 -4.98 3.95 -4.32
CA ASN A 165 -5.69 4.79 -3.36
C ASN A 165 -5.23 6.27 -3.33
N LYS A 166 -4.30 6.65 -4.22
CA LYS A 166 -3.72 8.00 -4.26
C LYS A 166 -4.69 9.07 -4.75
#